data_AF-A0A967WCV0-F1
#
_entry.id   AF-A0A967WCV0-F1
#
_cell.length_a   1.000
_cell.length_b   1.000
_cell.length_c   1.000
_cell.angle_alpha   90.00
_cell.angle_beta   90.00
_cell.angle_gamma   90.00
#
_symmetry.space_group_name_H-M   'P 1'
#
loop_
_entity.id
_entity.type
_entity.pdbx_description
1 polymer ?
#
loop_
_entity_poly.entity_id
_entity_poly.type
_entity_poly.pdbx_seq_one_letter_code
_entity_poly.pdbx_strand_id
1 'polypeptide(L)'
;MAQLSAEDRERIQRGLMRYWSGLFESLGDLTKQELLAAVNATDTWIDDNQVSYNTALPEPAKTELTQDQKTLMFCAVALMRVSLPFLRQVFGEVD
;
A
#
# COMPACT_ATOMS: atom_id res chain seq x y z
N MET A 1 1.89 1.44 -13.55
CA MET A 1 1.24 0.37 -12.78
C MET A 1 -0.21 0.44 -13.19
N ALA A 2 -0.80 -0.66 -13.63
CA ALA A 2 -2.23 -0.59 -13.94
C ALA A 2 -3.02 -0.41 -12.64
N GLN A 3 -4.04 0.45 -12.68
CA GLN A 3 -5.02 0.56 -11.61
C GLN A 3 -5.60 -0.82 -11.26
N LEU A 4 -5.84 -1.04 -9.97
CA LEU A 4 -6.43 -2.28 -9.49
C LEU A 4 -7.88 -2.42 -9.99
N SER A 5 -8.31 -3.67 -10.16
CA SER A 5 -9.71 -3.96 -10.45
C SER A 5 -10.61 -3.53 -9.28
N ALA A 6 -11.87 -3.20 -9.57
CA ALA A 6 -12.84 -2.86 -8.52
C ALA A 6 -12.96 -3.98 -7.47
N GLU A 7 -12.93 -5.25 -7.91
CA GLU A 7 -12.97 -6.41 -7.03
C GLU A 7 -11.76 -6.48 -6.08
N ASP A 8 -10.55 -6.16 -6.56
CA ASP A 8 -9.35 -6.17 -5.74
C ASP A 8 -9.35 -5.04 -4.71
N ARG A 9 -9.85 -3.85 -5.07
CA ARG A 9 -10.05 -2.75 -4.13
C ARG A 9 -11.04 -3.11 -3.01
N GLU A 10 -12.11 -3.83 -3.34
CA GLU A 10 -13.05 -4.37 -2.33
C GLU A 10 -12.42 -5.47 -1.46
N ARG A 11 -11.56 -6.33 -2.03
CA ARG A 11 -10.79 -7.33 -1.25
C ARG A 11 -9.89 -6.63 -0.23
N ILE A 12 -9.17 -5.59 -0.64
CA ILE A 12 -8.34 -4.77 0.25
C ILE A 12 -9.17 -4.15 1.37
N GLN A 13 -10.29 -3.52 1.03
CA GLN A 13 -11.20 -2.92 2.02
C GLN A 13 -11.66 -3.93 3.08
N ARG A 14 -12.12 -5.12 2.64
CA ARG A 14 -12.55 -6.18 3.57
C ARG A 14 -11.40 -6.68 4.44
N GLY A 15 -10.19 -6.77 3.89
CA GLY A 15 -8.98 -7.13 4.63
C GLY A 15 -8.68 -6.13 5.75
N LEU A 16 -8.64 -4.84 5.42
CA LEU A 16 -8.37 -3.76 6.39
C LEU A 16 -9.42 -3.72 7.50
N MET A 17 -10.70 -3.84 7.16
CA MET A 17 -11.78 -3.90 8.15
C MET A 17 -11.62 -5.07 9.12
N ARG A 18 -11.29 -6.28 8.61
CA ARG A 18 -11.06 -7.45 9.47
C ARG A 18 -9.86 -7.25 10.38
N TYR A 19 -8.79 -6.69 9.84
CA TYR A 19 -7.56 -6.43 10.58
C TYR A 19 -7.81 -5.46 11.75
N TRP A 20 -8.36 -4.27 11.48
CA TRP A 20 -8.62 -3.27 12.52
C TRP A 20 -9.69 -3.73 13.52
N SER A 21 -10.69 -4.49 13.07
CA SER A 21 -11.65 -5.12 13.98
C SER A 21 -10.98 -6.10 14.94
N GLY A 22 -9.93 -6.83 14.51
CA GLY A 22 -9.17 -7.74 15.36
C GLY A 22 -8.28 -7.02 16.39
N LEU A 23 -7.92 -5.77 16.11
CA LEU A 23 -7.17 -4.90 17.02
C LEU A 23 -8.06 -4.06 17.95
N PHE A 24 -9.38 -4.15 17.79
CA PHE A 24 -10.36 -3.28 18.48
C PHE A 24 -10.12 -1.78 18.24
N GLU A 25 -9.55 -1.43 17.09
CA GLU A 25 -9.34 -0.03 16.71
C GLU A 25 -10.63 0.60 16.17
N SER A 26 -10.98 1.78 16.70
CA SER A 26 -12.11 2.57 16.19
C SER A 26 -11.67 3.39 14.98
N LEU A 27 -12.45 3.32 13.90
CA LEU A 27 -12.30 4.18 12.72
C LEU A 27 -13.09 5.50 12.83
N GLY A 28 -13.54 5.84 14.04
CA GLY A 28 -14.45 6.96 14.27
C GLY A 28 -15.77 6.77 13.52
N ASP A 29 -16.21 7.83 12.85
CA ASP A 29 -17.49 7.85 12.11
C ASP A 29 -17.36 7.39 10.65
N LEU A 30 -16.20 6.85 10.24
CA LEU A 30 -15.95 6.44 8.87
C LEU A 30 -16.89 5.30 8.45
N THR A 31 -17.72 5.55 7.45
CA THR A 31 -18.61 4.53 6.89
C THR A 31 -17.85 3.55 6.00
N LYS A 32 -18.48 2.40 5.73
CA LYS A 32 -17.92 1.42 4.78
C LYS A 32 -17.73 2.03 3.39
N GLN A 33 -18.68 2.83 2.91
CA GLN A 33 -18.58 3.44 1.58
C GLN A 33 -17.42 4.44 1.49
N GLU A 34 -17.20 5.23 2.53
CA GLU A 34 -16.08 6.18 2.60
C GLU A 34 -14.73 5.45 2.69
N LEU A 35 -14.66 4.33 3.41
CA LEU A 35 -13.44 3.51 3.41
C LEU A 35 -13.13 2.95 2.01
N LEU A 36 -14.14 2.50 1.25
CA LEU A 36 -13.92 2.06 -0.13
C LEU A 36 -13.46 3.23 -1.02
N ALA A 37 -14.08 4.40 -0.86
CA ALA A 37 -13.67 5.60 -1.57
C ALA A 37 -12.22 5.99 -1.23
N ALA A 38 -11.79 5.84 0.03
CA ALA A 38 -10.41 6.06 0.45
C ALA A 38 -9.43 5.06 -0.19
N VAL A 39 -9.80 3.78 -0.28
CA VAL A 39 -8.99 2.76 -0.99
C VAL A 39 -8.87 3.11 -2.48
N ASN A 40 -9.98 3.49 -3.12
CA ASN A 40 -9.99 3.91 -4.53
C ASN A 40 -9.11 5.15 -4.78
N ALA A 41 -9.21 6.15 -3.90
CA ALA A 41 -8.40 7.36 -3.96
C ALA A 41 -6.91 7.04 -3.76
N THR A 42 -6.59 6.10 -2.89
CA THR A 42 -5.21 5.66 -2.64
C THR A 42 -4.62 4.96 -3.87
N ASP A 43 -5.36 4.04 -4.49
CA ASP A 43 -4.92 3.36 -5.72
C ASP A 43 -4.73 4.35 -6.89
N THR A 44 -5.69 5.27 -7.06
CA THR A 44 -5.60 6.33 -8.07
C THR A 44 -4.38 7.21 -7.83
N TRP A 45 -4.13 7.62 -6.58
CA TRP A 45 -2.98 8.44 -6.24
C TRP A 45 -1.66 7.71 -6.52
N ILE A 46 -1.55 6.42 -6.20
CA ILE A 46 -0.37 5.61 -6.50
C ILE A 46 -0.12 5.58 -8.01
N ASP A 47 -1.17 5.48 -8.82
CA ASP A 47 -1.07 5.50 -10.27
C ASP A 47 -0.63 6.86 -10.83
N ASP A 48 -1.30 7.92 -10.41
CA ASP A 48 -1.04 9.29 -10.86
C ASP A 48 0.37 9.79 -10.46
N ASN A 49 0.89 9.34 -9.32
CA ASN A 49 2.16 9.82 -8.76
C ASN A 49 3.37 8.93 -9.08
N GLN A 50 3.22 7.95 -9.99
CA GLN A 50 4.32 7.07 -10.40
C GLN A 50 5.55 7.83 -10.86
N VAL A 51 5.36 8.90 -11.62
CA VAL A 51 6.45 9.73 -12.15
C VAL A 51 7.17 10.46 -11.02
N SER A 52 6.41 11.02 -10.06
CA SER A 52 6.97 11.70 -8.89
C SER A 52 7.79 10.73 -8.05
N TYR A 53 7.27 9.53 -7.79
CA TYR A 53 8.00 8.49 -7.06
C TYR A 53 9.27 8.08 -7.79
N ASN A 54 9.18 7.78 -9.08
CA ASN A 54 10.34 7.38 -9.88
C ASN A 54 11.41 8.49 -9.91
N THR A 55 11.03 9.76 -9.96
CA THR A 55 11.98 10.89 -9.97
C THR A 55 12.71 11.07 -8.64
N ALA A 56 12.08 10.70 -7.52
CA ALA A 56 12.68 10.78 -6.19
C ALA A 56 13.75 9.69 -5.93
N LEU A 57 13.82 8.65 -6.77
CA LEU A 57 14.80 7.57 -6.61
C LEU A 57 16.20 7.99 -7.12
N PRO A 58 17.29 7.49 -6.51
CA PRO A 58 18.64 7.64 -7.04
C PRO A 58 18.77 7.04 -8.45
N GLU A 59 19.65 7.61 -9.29
CA GLU A 59 19.83 7.21 -10.70
C GLU A 59 19.96 5.69 -10.91
N PRO A 60 20.81 4.96 -10.16
CA PRO A 60 20.95 3.52 -10.36
C PRO A 60 19.64 2.76 -10.10
N ALA A 61 18.86 3.18 -9.09
CA ALA A 61 17.58 2.54 -8.78
C ALA A 61 16.49 2.90 -9.80
N LYS A 62 16.58 4.06 -10.45
CA LYS A 62 15.66 4.46 -11.51
C LYS A 62 15.85 3.63 -12.77
N THR A 63 17.09 3.33 -13.15
CA THR A 63 17.41 2.65 -14.40
C THR A 63 17.32 1.14 -14.29
N GLU A 64 17.85 0.57 -13.21
CA GLU A 64 18.03 -0.88 -13.10
C GLU A 64 16.79 -1.61 -12.57
N LEU A 65 15.96 -0.95 -11.75
CA LEU A 65 14.79 -1.60 -11.16
C LEU A 65 13.59 -1.57 -12.10
N THR A 66 12.90 -2.71 -12.19
CA THR A 66 11.61 -2.80 -12.85
C THR A 66 10.54 -2.02 -12.09
N GLN A 67 9.44 -1.70 -12.75
CA GLN A 67 8.31 -1.04 -12.10
C GLN A 67 7.80 -1.84 -10.89
N ASP A 68 7.68 -3.16 -11.02
CA ASP A 68 7.21 -4.03 -9.94
C ASP A 68 8.17 -4.04 -8.75
N GLN A 69 9.48 -4.06 -9.00
CA GLN A 69 10.50 -3.99 -7.95
C GLN A 69 10.44 -2.67 -7.19
N LYS A 70 10.23 -1.55 -7.90
CA LYS A 70 10.04 -0.22 -7.30
C LYS A 70 8.77 -0.18 -6.44
N THR A 71 7.67 -0.75 -6.91
CA THR A 71 6.42 -0.84 -6.14
C THR A 71 6.58 -1.70 -4.89
N LEU A 72 7.24 -2.86 -5.00
CA LEU A 72 7.52 -3.71 -3.85
C LEU A 72 8.39 -2.99 -2.81
N MET A 73 9.40 -2.25 -3.26
CA MET A 73 10.24 -1.42 -2.40
C MET A 73 9.42 -0.32 -1.69
N PHE A 74 8.51 0.36 -2.41
CA PHE A 74 7.60 1.32 -1.82
C PHE A 74 6.75 0.68 -0.72
N CYS A 75 6.16 -0.48 -0.98
CA CYS A 75 5.37 -1.24 0.00
C CYS A 75 6.21 -1.66 1.21
N ALA A 76 7.45 -2.13 1.02
CA ALA A 76 8.35 -2.51 2.11
C ALA A 76 8.66 -1.31 3.02
N VAL A 77 8.98 -0.15 2.45
CA VAL A 77 9.25 1.08 3.23
C VAL A 77 7.98 1.55 3.95
N ALA A 78 6.82 1.49 3.30
CA ALA A 78 5.53 1.83 3.92
C ALA A 78 5.19 0.89 5.09
N LEU A 79 5.37 -0.42 4.93
CA LEU A 79 5.15 -1.42 5.97
C LEU A 79 6.10 -1.25 7.16
N MET A 80 7.37 -0.94 6.92
CA MET A 80 8.32 -0.66 8.01
C MET A 80 7.90 0.55 8.86
N ARG A 81 7.29 1.57 8.23
CA ARG A 81 6.72 2.72 8.94
C ARG A 81 5.50 2.37 9.79
N VAL A 82 4.76 1.32 9.42
CA VAL A 82 3.67 0.78 10.24
C VAL A 82 4.26 0.02 11.42
N SER A 83 5.01 -1.06 11.16
CA SER A 83 5.78 -1.76 12.20
C SER A 83 6.77 -2.79 11.63
N LEU A 84 7.90 -3.00 12.32
CA LEU A 84 8.87 -4.04 11.99
C LEU A 84 8.27 -5.47 12.03
N PRO A 85 7.44 -5.85 13.02
CA PRO A 85 6.78 -7.16 13.01
C PRO A 85 5.92 -7.40 11.77
N PHE A 86 5.21 -6.37 11.28
CA PHE A 86 4.42 -6.47 10.04
C PHE A 86 5.29 -6.72 8.82
N LEU A 87 6.41 -6.01 8.72
CA LEU A 87 7.36 -6.22 7.64
C LEU A 87 7.91 -7.66 7.64
N ARG A 88 8.25 -8.19 8.83
CA ARG A 88 8.73 -9.57 8.99
C ARG A 88 7.70 -10.63 8.60
N GLN A 89 6.41 -10.37 8.81
CA GLN A 89 5.36 -11.29 8.34
C GLN A 89 5.30 -11.40 6.82
N VAL A 90 5.68 -10.35 6.09
CA VAL A 90 5.63 -10.31 4.63
C VAL A 90 6.95 -10.77 4.00
N PHE A 91 8.09 -10.29 4.53
CA PHE A 91 9.41 -10.50 3.94
C PHE A 91 10.26 -11.56 4.67
N GLY A 92 9.80 -12.09 5.79
CA GLY A 92 10.53 -13.09 6.59
C GLY A 92 11.55 -12.45 7.52
N GLU A 93 12.80 -12.92 7.48
CA GLU A 93 13.89 -12.37 8.29
C GLU A 93 14.25 -10.97 7.78
N VAL A 94 13.88 -9.96 8.57
CA VAL A 94 14.33 -8.58 8.41
C VAL A 94 15.09 -8.22 9.67
N ASP A 95 16.42 -8.20 9.56
CA ASP A 95 17.36 -7.86 10.64
C ASP A 95 17.34 -6.36 10.97
#